data_AF-A0A8S3ZAP5-F1
#
_entry.id   AF-A0A8S3ZAP5-F1
#
_cell.length_a   1.000
_cell.length_b   1.000
_cell.length_c   1.000
_cell.angle_alpha   90.00
_cell.angle_beta   90.00
_cell.angle_gamma   90.00
#
_symmetry.space_group_name_H-M   'P 1'
#
loop_
_entity.id
_entity.type
_entity.pdbx_description
1 polymer ?
#
loop_
_entity_poly.entity_id
_entity_poly.type
_entity_poly.pdbx_seq_one_letter_code
_entity_poly.pdbx_strand_id
1 'polypeptide(L)'
;GEERAIKQFMFKSWPDYQTTPNSVSPLLRLYHMVNDWLRQNSKGPVTVHCMNGASKSGVFVAMCLLLERLELDYEVDVYQTVKQIRINRPQFIENLEQYKFLHQIVQEYMDQE
;
A
#
# COMPACT_ATOMS: atom_id res chain seq x y z
N GLY A 1 -6.71 31.67 -12.86
CA GLY A 1 -5.89 30.49 -12.52
C GLY A 1 -6.78 29.26 -12.59
N GLU A 2 -6.21 28.09 -12.87
CA GLU A 2 -6.98 26.84 -12.76
C GLU A 2 -7.06 26.40 -11.29
N GLU A 3 -8.25 25.99 -10.85
CA GLU A 3 -8.46 25.41 -9.52
C GLU A 3 -8.47 23.89 -9.61
N ARG A 4 -7.92 23.21 -8.59
CA ARG A 4 -7.87 21.75 -8.51
C ARG A 4 -8.25 21.28 -7.11
N ALA A 5 -9.18 20.34 -7.03
CA ALA A 5 -9.52 19.69 -5.77
C ALA A 5 -8.48 18.61 -5.44
N ILE A 6 -7.94 18.63 -4.22
CA ILE A 6 -6.98 17.65 -3.72
C ILE A 6 -7.56 16.96 -2.48
N LYS A 7 -7.48 15.63 -2.44
CA LYS A 7 -7.86 14.83 -1.27
C LYS A 7 -6.60 14.25 -0.62
N GLN A 8 -6.43 14.53 0.67
CA GLN A 8 -5.35 13.93 1.48
C GLN A 8 -5.94 12.89 2.42
N PHE A 9 -5.37 11.69 2.41
CA PHE A 9 -5.66 10.63 3.37
C PHE A 9 -4.51 10.53 4.37
N MET A 10 -4.80 10.59 5.67
CA MET A 10 -3.80 10.51 6.73
C MET A 10 -4.03 9.25 7.57
N PHE A 11 -3.08 8.32 7.49
CA PHE A 11 -3.10 7.11 8.29
C PHE A 11 -2.43 7.34 9.64
N LYS A 12 -3.19 7.26 10.74
CA LYS A 12 -2.70 7.54 12.11
C LYS A 12 -2.45 6.29 12.95
N SER A 13 -2.96 5.13 12.52
CA SER A 13 -2.87 3.86 13.28
C SER A 13 -1.56 3.10 13.06
N TRP A 14 -0.47 3.81 12.75
CA TRP A 14 0.87 3.25 12.57
C TRP A 14 1.91 4.21 13.13
N PRO A 15 2.29 4.05 14.41
CA PRO A 15 3.35 4.83 15.07
C PRO A 15 4.71 4.68 14.39
N ASP A 16 5.60 5.67 14.52
CA ASP A 16 6.91 5.68 13.84
C ASP A 16 7.91 4.68 14.41
N TYR A 17 7.76 4.27 15.66
CA TYR A 17 8.61 3.25 16.27
C TYR A 17 8.23 1.81 15.86
N GLN A 18 7.09 1.62 15.17
CA GLN A 18 6.64 0.30 14.74
C GLN A 18 7.06 0.01 13.30
N THR A 19 7.66 -1.15 13.10
CA THR A 19 8.03 -1.66 11.77
C THR A 19 6.83 -1.94 10.89
N THR A 20 5.75 -2.48 11.47
CA THR A 20 4.47 -2.82 10.83
C THR A 20 3.29 -2.45 11.75
N PRO A 21 2.08 -2.20 11.22
CA PRO A 21 0.88 -2.06 12.02
C PRO A 21 0.56 -3.34 12.83
N ASN A 22 -0.15 -3.19 13.95
CA ASN A 22 -0.61 -4.35 14.74
C ASN A 22 -1.76 -5.13 14.09
N SER A 23 -2.41 -4.56 13.07
CA SER A 23 -3.55 -5.15 12.36
C SER A 23 -3.56 -4.64 10.92
N VAL A 24 -3.92 -5.53 10.00
CA VAL A 24 -4.03 -5.24 8.56
C VAL A 24 -5.29 -4.44 8.24
N SER A 25 -6.40 -4.70 8.94
CA SER A 25 -7.72 -4.18 8.58
C SER A 25 -7.80 -2.64 8.46
N PRO A 26 -7.17 -1.82 9.34
CA PRO A 26 -7.12 -0.38 9.15
C PRO A 26 -6.40 0.06 7.86
N LEU A 27 -5.38 -0.69 7.44
CA LEU A 27 -4.62 -0.41 6.23
C LEU A 27 -5.41 -0.81 4.97
N LEU A 28 -6.14 -1.93 5.01
CA LEU A 28 -7.10 -2.31 3.96
C LEU A 28 -8.19 -1.26 3.79
N ARG A 29 -8.73 -0.73 4.90
CA ARG A 29 -9.70 0.36 4.84
C ARG A 29 -9.14 1.59 4.13
N LEU A 30 -7.88 1.95 4.39
CA LEU A 30 -7.22 3.06 3.68
C LEU A 30 -7.10 2.76 2.19
N TYR A 31 -6.73 1.54 1.80
CA TYR A 31 -6.68 1.11 0.39
C TYR A 31 -8.03 1.30 -0.31
N HIS A 32 -9.12 0.80 0.28
CA HIS A 32 -10.47 0.97 -0.30
C HIS A 32 -10.85 2.45 -0.43
N MET A 33 -10.61 3.26 0.61
CA MET A 33 -10.90 4.71 0.56
C MET A 33 -10.14 5.43 -0.55
N VAL A 34 -8.88 5.05 -0.80
CA VAL A 34 -8.05 5.61 -1.87
C VAL A 34 -8.57 5.15 -3.24
N ASN A 35 -8.87 3.86 -3.40
CA ASN A 35 -9.38 3.32 -4.67
C ASN A 35 -10.75 3.88 -5.03
N ASP A 36 -11.65 4.05 -4.07
CA ASP A 36 -12.97 4.64 -4.33
C ASP A 36 -12.86 6.10 -4.77
N TRP A 37 -11.93 6.85 -4.19
CA TRP A 37 -11.64 8.22 -4.63
C TRP A 37 -11.06 8.24 -6.04
N LEU A 38 -10.13 7.34 -6.36
CA LEU A 38 -9.53 7.23 -7.68
C LEU A 38 -10.56 6.89 -8.76
N ARG A 39 -11.45 5.92 -8.49
CA ARG A 39 -12.53 5.54 -9.42
C ARG A 39 -13.40 6.72 -9.84
N GLN A 40 -13.60 7.69 -8.95
CA GLN A 40 -14.47 8.85 -9.18
C GLN A 40 -13.72 10.07 -9.75
N ASN A 41 -12.41 10.19 -9.53
CA ASN A 41 -11.67 11.44 -9.74
C ASN A 41 -10.36 11.29 -10.57
N SER A 42 -10.02 10.08 -11.04
CA SER A 42 -8.70 9.79 -11.62
C SER A 42 -8.36 10.63 -12.85
N LYS A 43 -7.31 11.45 -12.72
CA LYS A 43 -6.60 12.15 -13.81
C LYS A 43 -5.06 12.12 -13.63
N GLY A 44 -4.51 11.33 -12.72
CA GLY A 44 -3.08 11.36 -12.41
C GLY A 44 -2.63 10.41 -11.29
N PRO A 45 -1.32 10.41 -10.96
CA PRO A 45 -0.73 9.51 -9.97
C PRO A 45 -1.15 9.85 -8.53
N VAL A 46 -1.10 8.85 -7.65
CA VAL A 46 -1.24 9.04 -6.20
C VAL A 46 0.11 9.35 -5.57
N THR A 47 0.19 10.47 -4.86
CA THR A 47 1.37 10.77 -4.03
C THR A 47 1.27 10.02 -2.69
N VAL A 48 2.18 9.08 -2.46
CA VAL A 48 2.33 8.36 -1.19
C VAL A 48 3.61 8.82 -0.50
N HIS A 49 3.53 9.14 0.79
CA HIS A 49 4.71 9.53 1.57
C HIS A 49 4.63 9.05 3.03
N CYS A 50 5.81 8.93 3.65
CA CYS A 50 6.02 8.72 5.08
C CYS A 50 7.25 9.55 5.51
N MET A 51 7.86 9.24 6.65
CA MET A 51 9.04 9.97 7.14
C MET A 51 10.23 9.93 6.17
N ASN A 52 10.59 8.74 5.69
CA ASN A 52 11.71 8.55 4.74
C ASN A 52 11.22 8.22 3.31
N GLY A 53 9.91 8.22 3.10
CA GLY A 53 9.28 7.84 1.84
C GLY A 53 9.61 6.40 1.38
N ALA A 54 10.03 5.49 2.28
CA ALA A 54 10.47 4.14 1.92
C ALA A 54 9.83 3.04 2.78
N SER A 55 9.83 3.19 4.11
CA SER A 55 9.34 2.17 5.04
C SER A 55 7.83 1.94 4.91
N LYS A 56 7.02 2.79 5.56
CA LYS A 56 5.55 2.69 5.54
C LYS A 56 4.98 2.90 4.14
N SER A 57 5.59 3.82 3.37
CA SER A 57 5.19 4.07 1.98
C SER A 57 5.41 2.84 1.11
N GLY A 58 6.54 2.15 1.26
CA GLY A 58 6.84 0.95 0.49
C GLY A 58 5.88 -0.19 0.79
N VAL A 59 5.51 -0.38 2.07
CA VAL A 59 4.50 -1.38 2.46
C VAL A 59 3.14 -1.05 1.85
N PHE A 60 2.69 0.22 1.93
CA PHE A 60 1.41 0.62 1.35
C PHE A 60 1.40 0.46 -0.18
N VAL A 61 2.47 0.89 -0.87
CA VAL A 61 2.59 0.72 -2.33
C VAL A 61 2.64 -0.75 -2.73
N ALA A 62 3.41 -1.58 -2.01
CA ALA A 62 3.48 -3.02 -2.26
C ALA A 62 2.10 -3.67 -2.07
N MET A 63 1.41 -3.33 -0.97
CA MET A 63 0.05 -3.80 -0.73
C MET A 63 -0.89 -3.44 -1.88
N CYS A 64 -0.92 -2.18 -2.33
CA CYS A 64 -1.80 -1.77 -3.43
C CYS A 64 -1.59 -2.64 -4.68
N LEU A 65 -0.33 -2.88 -5.06
CA LEU A 65 -0.01 -3.71 -6.24
C LEU A 65 -0.36 -5.18 -6.06
N LEU A 66 -0.20 -5.72 -4.85
CA LEU A 66 -0.56 -7.11 -4.55
C LEU A 66 -2.07 -7.32 -4.63
N LEU A 67 -2.85 -6.41 -4.03
CA LEU A 67 -4.30 -6.49 -4.02
C LEU A 67 -4.89 -6.23 -5.40
N GLU A 68 -4.35 -5.27 -6.16
CA GLU A 68 -4.75 -5.03 -7.55
C GLU A 68 -4.53 -6.27 -8.44
N ARG A 69 -3.38 -6.94 -8.31
CA ARG A 69 -3.12 -8.21 -9.04
C ARG A 69 -4.04 -9.33 -8.61
N LEU A 70 -4.33 -9.44 -7.32
CA LEU A 70 -5.23 -10.45 -6.81
C LEU A 70 -6.66 -10.24 -7.34
N GLU A 71 -7.13 -8.99 -7.39
CA GLU A 71 -8.44 -8.61 -7.94
C GLU A 71 -8.55 -8.84 -9.46
N LEU A 72 -7.47 -8.63 -10.22
CA LEU A 72 -7.49 -8.70 -11.69
C LEU A 72 -7.11 -10.07 -12.25
N ASP A 73 -6.07 -10.69 -11.70
CA ASP A 73 -5.43 -11.88 -12.26
C ASP A 73 -5.71 -13.15 -11.44
N TYR A 74 -6.32 -13.02 -10.26
CA TYR A 74 -6.51 -14.12 -9.27
C TYR A 74 -5.19 -14.81 -8.87
N GLU A 75 -4.06 -14.13 -9.06
CA GLU A 75 -2.73 -14.60 -8.73
C GLU A 75 -1.94 -13.49 -8.03
N VAL A 76 -1.07 -13.88 -7.10
CA VAL A 76 -0.24 -12.93 -6.37
C VAL A 76 1.16 -13.50 -6.14
N ASP A 77 2.17 -12.74 -6.56
CA ASP A 77 3.58 -13.03 -6.31
C ASP A 77 4.20 -11.90 -5.47
N VAL A 78 4.34 -12.16 -4.17
CA VAL A 78 4.94 -11.20 -3.22
C VAL A 78 6.39 -10.92 -3.55
N TYR A 79 7.17 -11.95 -3.92
CA TYR A 79 8.59 -11.80 -4.21
C TYR A 79 8.80 -10.91 -5.44
N GLN A 80 8.12 -11.23 -6.53
CA GLN A 80 8.25 -10.49 -7.78
C GLN A 80 7.71 -9.07 -7.62
N THR A 81 6.63 -8.86 -6.87
CA THR A 81 6.12 -7.50 -6.59
C THR A 81 7.15 -6.67 -5.84
N VAL A 82 7.74 -7.19 -4.76
CA VAL A 82 8.78 -6.48 -4.00
C VAL A 82 10.02 -6.23 -4.85
N LYS A 83 10.43 -7.20 -5.68
CA LYS A 83 11.55 -7.05 -6.60
C LYS A 83 11.30 -5.91 -7.59
N GLN A 84 10.10 -5.83 -8.18
CA GLN A 84 9.75 -4.80 -9.15
C GLN A 84 9.71 -3.40 -8.54
N ILE A 85 9.08 -3.22 -7.38
CA ILE A 85 9.02 -1.89 -6.76
C ILE A 85 10.40 -1.39 -6.30
N ARG A 86 11.30 -2.31 -5.93
CA ARG A 86 12.69 -1.97 -5.57
C ARG A 86 13.54 -1.51 -6.75
N ILE A 87 13.16 -1.83 -7.99
CA ILE A 87 13.82 -1.24 -9.19
C ILE A 87 13.63 0.27 -9.21
N ASN A 88 12.43 0.75 -8.86
CA ASN A 88 12.11 2.18 -8.82
C ASN A 88 12.61 2.85 -7.54
N ARG A 89 12.54 2.14 -6.41
CA ARG A 89 13.00 2.64 -5.11
C ARG A 89 13.64 1.54 -4.27
N PRO A 90 14.98 1.39 -4.32
CA PRO A 90 15.68 0.28 -3.67
C PRO A 90 15.45 0.14 -2.16
N GLN A 91 15.08 1.22 -1.49
CA GLN A 91 14.83 1.25 -0.05
C GLN A 91 13.45 0.69 0.35
N PHE A 92 12.59 0.35 -0.61
CA PHE A 92 11.27 -0.22 -0.30
C PHE A 92 11.37 -1.58 0.37
N ILE A 93 10.54 -1.78 1.41
CA ILE A 93 10.50 -2.96 2.26
C ILE A 93 11.86 -3.16 2.93
N GLU A 94 12.11 -2.48 4.03
CA GLU A 94 13.46 -2.38 4.62
C GLU A 94 13.91 -3.66 5.32
N ASN A 95 12.97 -4.48 5.80
CA ASN A 95 13.27 -5.64 6.64
C ASN A 95 12.29 -6.81 6.42
N LEU A 96 12.65 -7.96 7.01
CA LEU A 96 11.90 -9.20 6.91
C LEU A 96 10.50 -9.11 7.54
N GLU A 97 10.35 -8.29 8.58
CA GLU A 97 9.06 -8.10 9.26
C GLU A 97 8.04 -7.45 8.32
N GLN A 98 8.43 -6.39 7.60
CA GLN A 98 7.59 -5.79 6.55
C GLN A 98 7.28 -6.78 5.42
N TYR A 99 8.27 -7.59 5.00
CA TYR A 99 8.05 -8.59 3.96
C TYR A 99 7.04 -9.66 4.39
N LYS A 100 7.16 -10.18 5.62
CA LYS A 100 6.18 -11.11 6.20
C LYS A 100 4.80 -10.48 6.34
N PHE A 101 4.73 -9.21 6.70
CA PHE A 101 3.48 -8.47 6.81
C PHE A 101 2.76 -8.36 5.46
N LEU A 102 3.47 -8.26 4.32
CA LEU A 102 2.83 -8.32 3.01
C LEU A 102 2.10 -9.65 2.76
N HIS A 103 2.69 -10.78 3.18
CA HIS A 103 2.01 -12.08 3.12
C HIS A 103 0.77 -12.12 4.02
N GLN A 104 0.84 -11.56 5.22
CA GLN A 104 -0.30 -11.46 6.13
C GLN A 104 -1.43 -10.62 5.53
N ILE A 105 -1.10 -9.52 4.85
CA ILE A 105 -2.10 -8.69 4.18
C ILE A 105 -2.83 -9.47 3.09
N VAL A 106 -2.08 -10.16 2.23
CA VAL A 106 -2.67 -10.98 1.16
C VAL A 106 -3.59 -12.06 1.74
N GLN A 107 -3.12 -12.76 2.78
CA GLN A 107 -3.92 -13.80 3.43
C GLN A 107 -5.21 -13.22 4.04
N GLU A 108 -5.12 -12.16 4.84
CA GLU A 108 -6.30 -11.55 5.48
C GLU A 108 -7.27 -10.97 4.45
N TYR A 109 -6.79 -10.47 3.31
CA TYR A 109 -7.66 -10.03 2.22
C TYR A 109 -8.42 -11.20 1.58
N MET A 110 -7.75 -12.32 1.32
CA MET A 110 -8.40 -13.52 0.77
C MET A 110 -9.40 -14.15 1.74
N ASP A 111 -9.14 -14.08 3.05
CA ASP A 111 -10.03 -14.62 4.08
C ASP A 111 -11.30 -13.76 4.29
N GLN A 112 -11.36 -12.54 3.72
CA GLN A 112 -12.52 -11.63 3.80
C GLN A 112 -13.52 -11.79 2.64
N GLU A 113 -13.18 -12.55 1.60
CA GLU A 113 -14.08 -12.95 0.51
C GLU A 113 -14.75 -14.31 0.76
#